data_AF-A0A7Y6L974-F1
#
_entry.id   AF-A0A7Y6L974-F1
#
_cell.length_a   1.000
_cell.length_b   1.000
_cell.length_c   1.000
_cell.angle_alpha   90.00
_cell.angle_beta   90.00
_cell.angle_gamma   90.00
#
_symmetry.space_group_name_H-M   'P 1'
#
loop_
_entity.id
_entity.type
_entity.pdbx_description
1 polymer ?
#
loop_
_entity_poly.entity_id
_entity_poly.type
_entity_poly.pdbx_seq_one_letter_code
_entity_poly.pdbx_strand_id
1 'polypeptide(L)' 'ADWRTNPATQIKWGLNYMNERYGSPCDAWSFWQANHWY' A
#
# COMPACT_ATOMS: atom_id res chain seq x y z
N ALA A 1 1.31 13.10 -17.53
CA ALA A 1 0.22 12.40 -16.79
C ALA A 1 0.74 11.01 -16.45
N ASP A 2 1.67 10.95 -15.50
CA ASP A 2 2.60 9.82 -15.37
C ASP A 2 2.25 8.91 -14.20
N TRP A 3 1.24 9.26 -13.40
CA TRP A 3 0.79 8.47 -12.25
C TRP A 3 -0.06 7.25 -12.64
N ARG A 4 -0.68 7.28 -13.83
CA ARG A 4 -1.61 6.22 -14.28
C ARG A 4 -0.95 5.13 -15.12
N THR A 5 0.23 5.39 -15.68
CA THR A 5 0.95 4.47 -16.58
C THR A 5 2.32 4.07 -16.05
N ASN A 6 2.87 4.76 -15.04
CA ASN A 6 4.16 4.40 -14.46
C ASN A 6 3.98 3.50 -13.21
N PRO A 7 4.25 2.19 -13.31
CA PRO A 7 4.11 1.27 -12.20
C PRO A 7 5.04 1.60 -11.02
N ALA A 8 6.21 2.20 -11.28
CA ALA A 8 7.12 2.60 -10.21
C ALA A 8 6.52 3.73 -9.34
N THR A 9 5.75 4.63 -9.94
CA THR A 9 5.06 5.70 -9.18
C THR A 9 3.94 5.11 -8.33
N GLN A 10 3.14 4.20 -8.87
CA GLN A 10 2.05 3.57 -8.11
C GLN A 10 2.57 2.74 -6.93
N ILE A 11 3.65 1.98 -7.13
CA ILE A 11 4.28 1.22 -6.05
C ILE A 11 4.80 2.16 -4.96
N LYS A 12 5.46 3.27 -5.34
CA LYS A 12 6.00 4.23 -4.36
C LYS A 12 4.90 4.89 -3.53
N TRP A 13 3.78 5.23 -4.15
CA TRP A 13 2.61 5.78 -3.45
C TRP A 13 1.93 4.74 -2.57
N GLY A 14 1.76 3.50 -3.05
CA GLY A 14 1.21 2.40 -2.27
C GLY A 14 2.04 2.08 -1.03
N LEU A 15 3.36 1.98 -1.18
CA LEU A 15 4.28 1.74 -0.06
C LEU A 15 4.28 2.90 0.94
N ASN A 16 4.29 4.16 0.46
CA ASN A 16 4.27 5.30 1.36
C ASN A 16 2.95 5.39 2.13
N TYR A 17 1.82 5.16 1.45
CA TYR A 17 0.50 5.08 2.09
C TYR A 17 0.43 3.97 3.13
N MET A 18 0.99 2.78 2.82
CA MET A 18 1.05 1.67 3.77
C MET A 18 1.88 2.03 5.01
N ASN A 19 3.03 2.69 4.84
CA ASN A 19 3.86 3.14 5.96
C ASN A 19 3.19 4.23 6.79
N GLU A 20 2.57 5.24 6.17
CA GLU A 20 1.91 6.33 6.89
C GLU A 20 0.68 5.85 7.66
N ARG A 21 -0.08 4.91 7.09
CA ARG A 21 -1.34 4.43 7.69
C ARG A 21 -1.17 3.27 8.64
N TYR A 22 -0.24 2.35 8.35
CA TYR A 22 -0.07 1.10 9.09
C TYR A 22 1.31 0.95 9.73
N GLY A 23 2.23 1.91 9.55
CA GLY A 23 3.58 1.89 10.13
C GLY A 23 4.59 1.08 9.32
N SER A 24 4.16 -0.03 8.72
CA SER A 24 4.96 -0.82 7.79
C SER A 24 4.12 -1.52 6.72
N PRO A 25 4.72 -1.96 5.60
CA PRO A 25 4.00 -2.73 4.59
C PRO A 25 3.57 -4.11 5.12
N CYS A 26 4.33 -4.68 6.07
CA CYS A 26 3.99 -5.94 6.72
C CYS A 26 2.78 -5.78 7.65
N ASP A 27 2.73 -4.69 8.42
CA ASP A 27 1.57 -4.38 9.28
C ASP A 27 0.32 -4.07 8.45
N ALA A 28 0.49 -3.37 7.31
CA ALA A 28 -0.58 -3.16 6.35
C ALA A 28 -1.15 -4.47 5.81
N TRP A 29 -0.28 -5.43 5.48
CA TRP A 29 -0.68 -6.76 5.01
C TRP A 29 -1.39 -7.56 6.11
N SER A 30 -0.87 -7.57 7.34
CA SER A 30 -1.53 -8.22 8.47
C SER A 30 -2.88 -7.60 8.81
N PHE A 31 -2.99 -6.27 8.75
CA PHE A 31 -4.26 -5.55 8.91
C PHE A 31 -5.24 -5.94 7.81
N TRP A 32 -4.78 -6.01 6.56
CA TRP A 32 -5.62 -6.43 5.43
C TRP A 32 -6.05 -7.89 5.57
N GLN A 33 -5.18 -8.83 5.94
CA GLN A 33 -5.59 -10.22 6.20
C GLN A 33 -6.60 -10.35 7.36
N ALA A 34 -6.49 -9.51 8.39
CA ALA A 34 -7.38 -9.54 9.54
C ALA A 34 -8.74 -8.85 9.29
N ASN A 35 -8.79 -7.80 8.47
CA ASN A 35 -10.00 -7.00 8.22
C ASN A 35 -10.66 -7.32 6.87
N HIS A 36 -9.91 -7.85 5.91
CA HIS A 36 -10.38 -8.21 4.57
C HIS A 36 -10.70 -9.70 4.50
N TRP A 37 -11.55 -10.14 5.44
CA TRP A 37 -12.21 -11.43 5.35
C TRP A 37 -13.15 -11.43 4.13
N TYR A 38 -12.95 -12.43 3.27
CA TYR A 38 -13.88 -12.85 2.22
C TYR A 38 -14.80 -13.93 2.78
#